data_AF-A0A377Z2I9-F1
#
_entry.id   AF-A0A377Z2I9-F1
#
_cell.length_a   1.000
_cell.length_b   1.000
_cell.length_c   1.000
_cell.angle_alpha   90.00
_cell.angle_beta   90.00
_cell.angle_gamma   90.00
#
_symmetry.space_group_name_H-M   'P 1'
#
loop_
_entity.id
_entity.type
_entity.pdbx_description
1 polymer ?
#
loop_
_entity_poly.entity_id
_entity_poly.type
_entity_poly.pdbx_seq_one_letter_code
_entity_poly.pdbx_strand_id
1 'polypeptide(L)'
;MSVLQTNDSTSYAQIRDSNGRTAWIPLKELSNEPSLRTRVPDLENQVKTLTDKLNNIDATWNQRTADMQKKVAGSDSVINALKDENQKLKNELVVAQKKVNAANLQLDDKQRTIIMQWFMYGGGVLGVGLLLGLVLPHLVPSRKRKDRWMN
;
A
#
# COMPACT_ATOMS: atom_id res chain seq x y z
N MET A 1 -17.63 6.26 70.44
CA MET A 1 -17.87 5.00 71.17
C MET A 1 -16.64 4.12 71.05
N SER A 2 -16.16 3.56 72.16
CA SER A 2 -15.10 2.54 72.17
C SER A 2 -15.63 1.27 72.83
N VAL A 3 -15.29 0.12 72.24
CA VAL A 3 -15.61 -1.20 72.81
C VAL A 3 -14.56 -1.49 73.89
N LEU A 4 -15.01 -1.80 75.11
CA LEU A 4 -14.10 -1.98 76.25
C LEU A 4 -13.84 -3.46 76.58
N GLN A 5 -14.81 -4.34 76.35
CA GLN A 5 -14.67 -5.77 76.60
C GLN A 5 -15.74 -6.56 75.85
N THR A 6 -15.34 -7.68 75.23
CA THR A 6 -16.22 -8.67 74.61
C THR A 6 -16.11 -9.98 75.39
N ASN A 7 -17.23 -10.53 75.84
CA ASN A 7 -17.26 -11.82 76.52
C ASN A 7 -17.97 -12.85 75.62
N ASP A 8 -17.18 -13.73 75.01
CA ASP A 8 -17.67 -14.74 74.06
C ASP A 8 -18.57 -15.80 74.71
N SER A 9 -18.53 -15.94 76.05
CA SER A 9 -19.34 -16.95 76.77
C SER A 9 -20.81 -16.55 76.97
N THR A 10 -21.12 -15.25 76.98
CA THR A 10 -22.50 -14.74 77.19
C THR A 10 -23.09 -14.06 75.96
N SER A 11 -22.30 -13.86 74.89
CA SER A 11 -22.71 -13.17 73.67
C SER A 11 -23.13 -11.69 73.88
N TYR A 12 -22.55 -11.01 74.88
CA TYR A 12 -22.74 -9.57 75.11
C TYR A 12 -21.42 -8.78 75.09
N ALA A 13 -21.44 -7.60 74.47
CA ALA A 13 -20.34 -6.65 74.43
C ALA A 13 -20.68 -5.43 75.30
N GLN A 14 -19.73 -5.01 76.14
CA GLN A 14 -19.88 -3.78 76.91
C GLN A 14 -19.32 -2.61 76.11
N ILE A 15 -20.17 -1.64 75.81
CA ILE A 15 -19.77 -0.41 75.12
C ILE A 15 -19.88 0.80 76.05
N ARG A 16 -18.98 1.76 75.87
CA ARG A 16 -19.02 3.06 76.55
C ARG A 16 -19.34 4.16 75.55
N ASP A 17 -20.43 4.86 75.82
CA ASP A 17 -20.86 6.03 75.05
C ASP A 17 -20.00 7.28 75.41
N SER A 18 -20.03 8.31 74.56
CA SER A 18 -19.27 9.57 74.76
C SER A 18 -19.64 10.31 76.05
N ASN A 19 -20.79 9.99 76.63
CA ASN A 19 -21.27 10.53 77.91
C ASN A 19 -20.87 9.67 79.13
N GLY A 20 -19.94 8.70 78.97
CA GLY A 20 -19.40 7.89 80.06
C GLY A 20 -20.31 6.76 80.57
N ARG A 21 -21.51 6.61 80.01
CA ARG A 21 -22.46 5.54 80.36
C ARG A 21 -22.03 4.22 79.75
N THR A 22 -22.16 3.14 80.53
CA THR A 22 -21.88 1.78 80.08
C THR A 22 -23.19 1.03 79.83
N ALA A 23 -23.30 0.39 78.67
CA ALA A 23 -24.46 -0.40 78.29
C ALA A 23 -24.00 -1.74 77.69
N TRP A 24 -24.76 -2.79 77.96
CA TRP A 24 -24.51 -4.14 77.43
C TRP A 24 -25.36 -4.33 76.18
N ILE A 25 -24.72 -4.62 75.05
CA ILE A 25 -25.40 -4.85 73.77
C ILE A 25 -25.10 -6.28 73.30
N PRO A 26 -26.10 -7.05 72.83
CA PRO A 26 -25.87 -8.37 72.25
C PRO A 26 -24.92 -8.31 71.04
N LEU A 27 -23.91 -9.20 70.96
CA LEU A 27 -22.92 -9.19 69.86
C LEU A 27 -23.55 -9.30 68.47
N LYS A 28 -24.72 -9.96 68.35
CA LYS A 28 -25.47 -10.10 67.09
C LYS A 28 -25.93 -8.78 66.46
N GLU A 29 -26.00 -7.70 67.24
CA GLU A 29 -26.40 -6.36 66.80
C GLU A 29 -25.20 -5.40 66.70
N LEU A 30 -24.00 -5.88 67.04
CA LEU A 30 -22.75 -5.15 66.91
C LEU A 30 -22.19 -5.31 65.49
N SER A 31 -22.87 -4.72 64.49
CA SER A 31 -22.37 -4.71 63.12
C SER A 31 -21.33 -3.60 62.95
N ASN A 32 -20.13 -3.98 62.51
CA ASN A 32 -19.02 -3.07 62.17
C ASN A 32 -19.23 -2.36 60.82
N GLU A 33 -20.40 -2.53 60.19
CA GLU A 33 -20.73 -1.88 58.93
C GLU A 33 -21.37 -0.50 59.15
N PRO A 34 -20.87 0.56 58.48
CA PRO A 34 -21.45 1.89 58.57
C PRO A 34 -22.90 1.87 58.09
N SER A 35 -23.77 2.59 58.81
CA SER A 35 -25.22 2.58 58.61
C SER A 35 -25.66 2.84 57.17
N LEU A 36 -26.73 2.17 56.72
CA LEU A 36 -27.37 2.30 55.39
C LEU A 36 -27.63 3.74 54.94
N ARG A 37 -27.76 4.70 55.86
CA ARG A 37 -27.92 6.14 55.56
C ARG A 37 -26.76 6.75 54.78
N THR A 38 -25.54 6.19 54.89
CA THR A 38 -24.36 6.69 54.19
C THR A 38 -24.06 5.89 52.91
N ARG A 39 -24.34 4.58 52.92
CA ARG A 39 -24.09 3.70 51.76
C ARG A 39 -25.05 3.92 50.60
N VAL A 40 -26.32 4.26 50.85
CA VAL A 40 -27.31 4.49 49.78
C VAL A 40 -26.91 5.67 48.87
N PRO A 41 -26.60 6.87 49.38
CA PRO A 41 -26.16 7.97 48.51
C PRO A 41 -24.83 7.70 47.81
N ASP A 42 -23.89 6.99 48.44
CA ASP A 42 -22.63 6.61 47.80
C ASP A 42 -22.82 5.60 46.66
N LEU A 43 -23.72 4.63 46.82
CA LEU A 43 -24.07 3.67 45.79
C LEU A 43 -24.83 4.32 44.63
N GLU A 44 -25.76 5.25 44.91
CA GLU A 44 -26.44 6.04 43.88
C GLU A 44 -25.47 6.88 43.07
N ASN A 45 -24.49 7.54 43.72
CA ASN A 45 -23.45 8.29 43.05
C ASN A 45 -22.56 7.41 42.16
N GLN A 46 -22.23 6.20 42.62
CA GLN A 46 -21.48 5.22 41.82
C GLN A 46 -22.28 4.79 40.59
N VAL A 47 -23.54 4.39 40.75
CA VAL A 47 -24.42 3.99 39.62
C VAL A 47 -24.54 5.12 38.60
N LYS A 48 -24.73 6.37 39.05
CA LYS A 48 -24.77 7.54 38.18
C LYS A 48 -23.46 7.72 37.42
N THR A 49 -22.32 7.64 38.11
CA THR A 49 -20.99 7.78 37.48
C THR A 49 -20.71 6.68 36.46
N LEU A 50 -21.09 5.43 36.75
CA LEU A 50 -20.96 4.32 35.81
C LEU A 50 -21.88 4.48 34.62
N THR A 51 -23.12 4.94 34.83
CA THR A 51 -24.10 5.22 33.77
C THR A 51 -23.59 6.33 32.85
N ASP A 52 -23.08 7.43 33.41
CA ASP A 52 -22.52 8.54 32.64
C ASP A 52 -21.29 8.10 31.82
N LYS A 53 -20.43 7.23 32.39
CA LYS A 53 -19.31 6.63 31.66
C LYS A 53 -19.78 5.72 30.52
N LEU A 54 -20.78 4.88 30.74
CA LEU A 54 -21.33 4.00 29.70
C LEU A 54 -21.92 4.80 28.54
N ASN A 55 -22.76 5.80 28.84
CA ASN A 55 -23.36 6.68 27.83
C ASN A 55 -22.28 7.39 26.99
N ASN A 56 -21.18 7.82 27.61
CA ASN A 56 -20.08 8.47 26.93
C ASN A 56 -19.28 7.47 26.05
N ILE A 57 -19.12 6.22 26.53
CA ILE A 57 -18.49 5.12 25.79
C ILE A 57 -19.32 4.77 24.54
N ASP A 58 -20.64 4.66 24.65
CA ASP A 58 -21.53 4.34 23.53
C ASP A 58 -21.49 5.41 22.44
N ALA A 59 -21.51 6.70 22.83
CA ALA A 59 -21.36 7.80 21.89
C ALA A 59 -20.01 7.77 21.16
N THR A 60 -18.92 7.52 21.90
CA THR A 60 -17.57 7.46 21.35
C THR A 60 -17.37 6.25 20.43
N TRP A 61 -17.94 5.10 20.78
CA TRP A 61 -17.88 3.88 19.97
C TRP A 61 -18.67 3.99 18.68
N ASN A 62 -19.87 4.57 18.73
CA ASN A 62 -20.68 4.82 17.55
C ASN A 62 -19.94 5.76 16.58
N GLN A 63 -19.32 6.82 17.11
CA GLN A 63 -18.56 7.75 16.29
C GLN A 63 -17.31 7.09 15.67
N ARG A 64 -16.54 6.34 16.46
CA ARG A 64 -15.37 5.60 15.95
C ARG A 64 -15.75 4.55 14.90
N THR A 65 -16.87 3.85 15.10
CA THR A 65 -17.36 2.86 14.14
C THR A 65 -17.77 3.53 12.83
N ALA A 66 -18.48 4.66 12.90
CA ALA A 66 -18.85 5.44 11.72
C ALA A 66 -17.63 5.97 10.96
N ASP A 67 -16.61 6.49 11.67
CA ASP A 67 -15.37 6.96 11.08
C ASP A 67 -14.56 5.82 10.45
N MET A 68 -14.50 4.66 11.13
CA MET A 68 -13.86 3.46 10.59
C MET A 68 -14.56 3.00 9.31
N GLN A 69 -15.90 2.96 9.31
CA GLN A 69 -16.68 2.54 8.15
C GLN A 69 -16.49 3.49 6.97
N LYS A 70 -16.44 4.82 7.20
CA LYS A 70 -16.09 5.81 6.19
C LYS A 70 -14.67 5.61 5.66
N LYS A 71 -13.69 5.36 6.54
CA LYS A 71 -12.29 5.16 6.16
C LYS A 71 -12.11 3.88 5.33
N VAL A 72 -12.79 2.79 5.69
CA VAL A 72 -12.77 1.53 4.92
C VAL A 72 -13.40 1.74 3.55
N ALA A 73 -14.60 2.33 3.48
CA ALA A 73 -15.27 2.62 2.20
C ALA A 73 -14.43 3.55 1.29
N GLY A 74 -13.76 4.55 1.87
CA GLY A 74 -12.82 5.41 1.16
C GLY A 74 -11.55 4.69 0.71
N SER A 75 -11.10 3.68 1.46
CA SER A 75 -9.92 2.88 1.09
C SER A 75 -10.22 1.94 -0.07
N ASP A 76 -11.39 1.32 -0.10
CA ASP A 76 -11.80 0.40 -1.18
C ASP A 76 -11.86 1.12 -2.54
N SER A 77 -12.35 2.36 -2.58
CA SER A 77 -12.40 3.15 -3.82
C SER A 77 -11.00 3.52 -4.32
N VAL A 78 -10.09 3.89 -3.41
CA VAL A 78 -8.68 4.16 -3.73
C VAL A 78 -7.97 2.90 -4.22
N ILE A 79 -8.19 1.76 -3.57
CA ILE A 79 -7.61 0.47 -3.97
C ILE A 79 -8.08 0.10 -5.38
N ASN A 80 -9.36 0.24 -5.67
CA ASN A 80 -9.90 -0.05 -7.00
C ASN A 80 -9.34 0.89 -8.06
N ALA A 81 -9.26 2.20 -7.78
CA ALA A 81 -8.65 3.17 -8.69
C ALA A 81 -7.17 2.84 -8.98
N LEU A 82 -6.39 2.52 -7.95
CA LEU A 82 -4.99 2.11 -8.11
C LEU A 82 -4.85 0.81 -8.90
N LYS A 83 -5.77 -0.15 -8.72
CA LYS A 83 -5.78 -1.41 -9.46
C LYS A 83 -6.06 -1.17 -10.95
N ASP A 84 -7.02 -0.32 -11.27
CA ASP A 84 -7.37 0.05 -12.65
C ASP A 84 -6.22 0.79 -13.33
N GLU A 85 -5.58 1.74 -12.63
CA GLU A 85 -4.42 2.46 -13.14
C GLU A 85 -3.24 1.52 -13.40
N ASN A 86 -2.96 0.58 -12.48
CA ASN A 86 -1.91 -0.41 -12.65
C ASN A 86 -2.18 -1.32 -13.86
N GLN A 87 -3.43 -1.73 -14.07
CA GLN A 87 -3.83 -2.52 -15.23
C GLN A 87 -3.67 -1.72 -16.54
N LYS A 88 -4.03 -0.43 -16.54
CA LYS A 88 -3.83 0.46 -17.68
C LYS A 88 -2.35 0.62 -18.03
N LEU A 89 -1.51 0.90 -17.04
CA LEU A 89 -0.06 1.05 -17.21
C LEU A 89 0.58 -0.24 -17.74
N LYS A 90 0.18 -1.41 -17.22
CA LYS A 90 0.65 -2.71 -17.75
C LYS A 90 0.29 -2.89 -19.21
N ASN A 91 -0.93 -2.55 -19.61
CA ASN A 91 -1.36 -2.63 -21.00
C ASN A 91 -0.58 -1.67 -21.90
N GLU A 92 -0.36 -0.43 -21.46
CA GLU A 92 0.45 0.55 -22.17
C GLU A 92 1.89 0.09 -22.35
N LEU A 93 2.48 -0.53 -21.32
CA LEU A 93 3.83 -1.09 -21.38
C LEU A 93 3.91 -2.23 -22.41
N VAL A 94 2.93 -3.14 -22.43
CA VAL A 94 2.86 -4.21 -23.45
C VAL A 94 2.74 -3.62 -24.86
N VAL A 95 1.92 -2.59 -25.05
CA VAL A 95 1.77 -1.93 -26.35
C VAL A 95 3.06 -1.22 -26.76
N ALA A 96 3.70 -0.49 -25.85
CA ALA A 96 4.97 0.17 -26.08
C ALA A 96 6.06 -0.84 -26.46
N GLN A 97 6.17 -1.95 -25.74
CA GLN A 97 7.10 -3.02 -26.04
C GLN A 97 6.83 -3.64 -27.42
N LYS A 98 5.57 -3.89 -27.76
CA LYS A 98 5.19 -4.39 -29.10
C LYS A 98 5.56 -3.40 -30.19
N LYS A 99 5.35 -2.09 -29.99
CA LYS A 99 5.75 -1.04 -30.93
C LYS A 99 7.27 -0.99 -31.11
N VAL A 100 8.03 -1.07 -30.03
CA VAL A 100 9.50 -1.14 -30.08
C VAL A 100 9.95 -2.37 -30.85
N ASN A 101 9.40 -3.54 -30.54
CA ASN A 101 9.73 -4.78 -31.24
C ASN A 101 9.36 -4.71 -32.72
N ALA A 102 8.19 -4.18 -33.06
CA ALA A 102 7.76 -3.99 -34.44
C ALA A 102 8.61 -2.96 -35.20
N ALA A 103 9.06 -1.90 -34.52
CA ALA A 103 10.00 -0.93 -35.10
C ALA A 103 11.36 -1.58 -35.36
N ASN A 104 11.87 -2.37 -34.41
CA ASN A 104 13.13 -3.12 -34.57
C ASN A 104 13.05 -4.13 -35.72
N LEU A 105 11.94 -4.88 -35.84
CA LEU A 105 11.73 -5.81 -36.95
C LEU A 105 11.64 -5.09 -38.32
N GLN A 106 10.99 -3.93 -38.38
CA GLN A 106 10.94 -3.12 -39.60
C GLN A 106 12.31 -2.53 -39.97
N LEU A 107 13.14 -2.20 -38.98
CA LEU A 107 14.50 -1.74 -39.23
C LEU A 107 15.38 -2.87 -39.81
N ASP A 108 15.20 -4.10 -39.34
CA ASP A 108 15.94 -5.27 -39.84
C ASP A 108 15.54 -5.64 -41.29
N ASP A 109 14.27 -5.48 -41.65
CA ASP A 109 13.77 -5.72 -43.01
C ASP A 109 14.23 -4.62 -44.00
N LYS A 110 14.25 -3.35 -43.55
CA LYS A 110 14.72 -2.24 -44.40
C LYS A 110 16.23 -2.25 -44.66
N GLN A 111 17.04 -2.80 -43.76
CA GLN A 111 18.48 -2.90 -43.96
C GLN A 111 18.86 -3.90 -45.07
N ARG A 112 18.06 -4.94 -45.30
CA ARG A 112 18.30 -5.93 -46.37
C ARG A 112 18.12 -5.34 -47.77
N THR A 113 17.20 -4.40 -47.94
CA THR A 113 16.92 -3.79 -49.25
C THR A 113 17.98 -2.77 -49.69
N ILE A 114 18.60 -2.07 -48.73
CA ILE A 114 19.61 -1.03 -49.02
C ILE A 114 20.91 -1.65 -49.55
N ILE A 115 21.32 -2.83 -49.07
CA ILE A 115 22.51 -3.55 -49.56
C ILE A 115 22.28 -4.11 -50.98
N MET A 116 21.10 -4.68 -51.25
CA MET A 116 20.80 -5.25 -52.57
C MET A 116 20.79 -4.20 -53.69
N GLN A 117 20.27 -2.99 -53.42
CA GLN A 117 20.19 -1.95 -54.44
C GLN A 117 21.58 -1.45 -54.86
N TRP A 118 22.46 -1.15 -53.89
CA TRP A 118 23.84 -0.72 -54.19
C TRP A 118 24.70 -1.81 -54.82
N PHE A 119 24.54 -3.08 -54.39
CA PHE A 119 25.25 -4.21 -55.00
C PHE A 119 24.80 -4.45 -56.44
N MET A 120 23.50 -4.31 -56.74
CA MET A 120 22.96 -4.44 -58.10
C MET A 120 23.46 -3.35 -59.04
N TYR A 121 23.48 -2.08 -58.58
CA TYR A 121 24.04 -0.98 -59.35
C TYR A 121 25.57 -1.10 -59.50
N GLY A 122 26.30 -1.47 -58.45
CA GLY A 122 27.75 -1.65 -58.49
C GLY A 122 28.19 -2.82 -59.38
N GLY A 123 27.55 -3.97 -59.24
CA GLY A 123 27.83 -5.17 -60.05
C GLY A 123 27.44 -4.99 -61.52
N GLY A 124 26.31 -4.32 -61.80
CA GLY A 124 25.87 -4.02 -63.17
C GLY A 124 26.84 -3.11 -63.92
N VAL A 125 27.32 -2.05 -63.27
CA VAL A 125 28.30 -1.13 -63.89
C VAL A 125 29.64 -1.82 -64.14
N LEU A 126 30.12 -2.66 -63.21
CA LEU A 126 31.33 -3.45 -63.41
C LEU A 126 31.18 -4.47 -64.55
N GLY A 127 30.04 -5.14 -64.66
CA GLY A 127 29.76 -6.09 -65.75
C GLY A 127 29.73 -5.41 -67.12
N VAL A 128 29.03 -4.28 -67.24
CA VAL A 128 28.98 -3.51 -68.50
C VAL A 128 30.35 -2.92 -68.82
N GLY A 129 31.07 -2.39 -67.83
CA GLY A 129 32.41 -1.85 -68.00
C GLY A 129 33.42 -2.89 -68.49
N LEU A 130 33.35 -4.12 -67.96
CA LEU A 130 34.20 -5.24 -68.38
C LEU A 130 33.85 -5.71 -69.80
N LEU A 131 32.57 -5.83 -70.12
CA LEU A 131 32.12 -6.18 -71.47
C LEU A 131 32.57 -5.14 -72.50
N LEU A 132 32.37 -3.85 -72.22
CA LEU A 132 32.82 -2.79 -73.11
C LEU A 132 34.35 -2.74 -73.19
N GLY A 133 35.06 -2.89 -72.08
CA GLY A 133 36.52 -2.93 -72.05
C GLY A 133 37.13 -4.09 -72.85
N LEU A 134 36.44 -5.22 -72.96
CA LEU A 134 36.86 -6.37 -73.77
C LEU A 134 36.46 -6.22 -75.25
N VAL A 135 35.27 -5.70 -75.54
CA VAL A 135 34.71 -5.63 -76.89
C VAL A 135 35.24 -4.42 -77.68
N LEU A 136 35.40 -3.26 -77.04
CA LEU A 136 35.93 -2.03 -77.65
C LEU A 136 37.29 -2.24 -78.35
N PRO A 137 38.31 -2.88 -77.75
CA PRO A 137 39.61 -3.06 -78.40
C PRO A 137 39.56 -4.04 -79.59
N HIS A 138 38.51 -4.85 -79.71
CA HIS A 138 38.37 -5.78 -80.84
C HIS A 138 37.69 -5.13 -82.07
N LEU A 139 36.81 -4.15 -81.85
CA LEU A 139 36.11 -3.43 -82.92
C LEU A 139 36.85 -2.18 -83.40
N VAL A 140 37.69 -1.59 -82.56
CA VAL A 140 38.51 -0.44 -82.96
C VAL A 140 39.78 -0.95 -83.65
N PRO A 141 39.97 -0.70 -84.96
CA PRO A 141 41.17 -1.14 -85.64
C PRO A 141 42.38 -0.43 -85.04
N SER A 142 43.31 -1.23 -84.52
CA SER A 142 44.58 -0.76 -83.95
C SER A 142 45.29 0.14 -84.96
N ARG A 143 45.40 1.44 -84.64
CA ARG A 143 46.30 2.34 -85.36
C ARG A 143 47.72 1.92 -84.99
N LYS A 144 48.28 1.01 -85.78
CA LYS A 144 49.73 0.78 -85.82
C LYS A 144 50.41 2.12 -86.15
N ARG A 145 50.91 2.82 -85.12
CA ARG A 145 51.92 3.85 -85.35
C ARG A 145 53.21 3.12 -85.65
N LYS A 146 53.46 3.03 -86.96
CA LYS A 146 54.69 2.55 -87.57
C LYS A 146 55.85 3.34 -87.00
N ASP A 147 56.88 2.62 -86.59
CA ASP A 147 58.16 3.12 -86.11
C ASP A 147 58.82 4.10 -87.09
N ARG A 148 59.89 4.72 -86.54
CA ARG A 148 60.94 5.53 -87.17
C ARG A 148 60.56 7.00 -87.17
N TRP A 149 61.43 7.91 -86.75
CA TRP A 149 62.86 7.99 -87.07
C TRP A 149 63.60 8.84 -86.02
N MET A 150 64.87 8.50 -85.80
CA MET A 150 65.88 9.28 -85.08
C MET A 150 66.14 10.60 -85.81
N ASN A 151 66.25 11.70 -85.05
CA ASN A 151 67.46 12.55 -84.97
C ASN A 151 67.28 13.58 -83.85
#